data_AF-A0A0F9FUQ2-F1
#
_entry.id   AF-A0A0F9FUQ2-F1
#
_cell.length_a   1.000
_cell.length_b   1.000
_cell.length_c   1.000
_cell.angle_alpha   90.00
_cell.angle_beta   90.00
_cell.angle_gamma   90.00
#
_symmetry.space_group_name_H-M   'P 1'
#
loop_
_entity.id
_entity.type
_entity.pdbx_description
1 polymer ?
#
loop_
_entity_poly.entity_id
_entity_poly.type
_entity_poly.pdbx_seq_one_letter_code
_entity_poly.pdbx_strand_id
1 'polypeptide(L)'
;MRDWYSPRDIDFTTRDQLEWVMAHLQELKDGDFPKQETGYAIDPEVKSSRSSKAAFETPVQISAELERRAESVGPDALMAVLNRGYGFTIGSLAKYFNLEENVAAWRCNMAIRYMIGRNFKVSKYRRDHVANYRDAHGPSSE
;
A
#
# COMPACT_ATOMS: atom_id res chain seq x y z
N MET A 1 5.82 -2.98 11.69
CA MET A 1 4.57 -2.41 11.12
C MET A 1 3.62 -2.22 12.28
N ARG A 2 2.90 -1.10 12.35
CA ARG A 2 1.89 -0.89 13.38
C ARG A 2 0.73 -1.87 13.18
N ASP A 3 0.22 -2.44 14.27
CA ASP A 3 -0.79 -3.51 14.20
C ASP A 3 -2.17 -3.00 13.77
N TRP A 4 -2.49 -1.73 14.06
CA TRP A 4 -3.80 -1.17 13.76
C TRP A 4 -3.76 0.36 13.56
N TYR A 5 -4.63 0.86 12.66
CA TYR A 5 -4.87 2.29 12.42
C TYR A 5 -6.35 2.63 12.58
N SER A 6 -6.63 3.76 13.24
CA SER A 6 -7.99 4.32 13.24
C SER A 6 -8.36 4.80 11.83
N PRO A 7 -9.62 4.67 11.39
CA PRO A 7 -10.03 5.15 10.06
C PRO A 7 -9.72 6.62 9.82
N ARG A 8 -9.72 7.46 10.87
CA ARG A 8 -9.41 8.90 10.78
C ARG A 8 -7.92 9.21 10.66
N ASP A 9 -7.07 8.26 11.02
CA ASP A 9 -5.61 8.42 11.01
C ASP A 9 -5.01 8.00 9.66
N ILE A 10 -5.80 7.45 8.74
CA ILE A 10 -5.32 6.98 7.43
C ILE A 10 -5.37 8.14 6.43
N ASP A 11 -4.22 8.76 6.21
CA ASP A 11 -4.02 9.85 5.24
C ASP A 11 -2.98 9.50 4.15
N PHE A 12 -2.48 8.26 4.16
CA PHE A 12 -1.48 7.73 3.24
C PHE A 12 -0.15 8.51 3.24
N THR A 13 0.17 9.25 4.30
CA THR A 13 1.42 10.05 4.37
C THR A 13 2.65 9.24 4.76
N THR A 14 2.45 8.05 5.33
CA THR A 14 3.53 7.18 5.78
C THR A 14 3.54 5.85 5.02
N ARG A 15 4.73 5.22 4.97
CA ARG A 15 4.90 3.87 4.40
C ARG A 15 4.06 2.84 5.16
N ASP A 16 4.10 2.88 6.49
CA ASP A 16 3.42 1.90 7.34
C ASP A 16 1.89 1.93 7.15
N GLN A 17 1.27 3.11 7.03
CA GLN A 17 -0.15 3.21 6.69
C GLN A 17 -0.45 2.58 5.34
N LEU A 18 0.34 2.90 4.32
CA LEU A 18 0.13 2.40 2.97
C LEU A 18 0.25 0.86 2.93
N GLU A 19 1.29 0.31 3.54
CA GLU A 19 1.50 -1.13 3.61
C GLU A 19 0.41 -1.83 4.46
N TRP A 20 -0.06 -1.19 5.53
CA TRP A 20 -1.19 -1.71 6.32
C TRP A 20 -2.49 -1.74 5.52
N VAL A 21 -2.79 -0.69 4.75
CA VAL A 21 -3.97 -0.67 3.86
C VAL A 21 -3.86 -1.73 2.76
N MET A 22 -2.65 -1.99 2.24
CA MET A 22 -2.42 -3.09 1.28
C MET A 22 -2.70 -4.46 1.90
N ALA A 23 -2.29 -4.68 3.15
CA ALA A 23 -2.54 -5.92 3.91
C ALA A 23 -4.02 -6.21 4.13
N HIS A 24 -4.84 -5.17 4.30
CA HIS A 24 -6.28 -5.29 4.56
C HIS A 24 -7.13 -4.91 3.35
N LEU A 25 -6.55 -4.85 2.15
CA LEU A 25 -7.24 -4.32 0.97
C LEU A 25 -8.56 -5.04 0.68
N GLN A 26 -8.59 -6.36 0.81
CA GLN A 26 -9.81 -7.14 0.54
C GLN A 26 -10.92 -6.81 1.55
N GLU A 27 -10.63 -6.83 2.85
CA GLU A 27 -11.60 -6.48 3.91
C GLU A 27 -12.15 -5.06 3.70
N LEU A 28 -11.28 -4.11 3.40
CA LEU A 28 -11.67 -2.72 3.15
C LEU A 28 -12.55 -2.56 1.89
N LYS A 29 -12.34 -3.39 0.86
CA LYS A 29 -13.19 -3.42 -0.33
C LYS A 29 -14.57 -4.01 -0.05
N ASP A 30 -14.63 -4.99 0.84
CA ASP A 30 -15.87 -5.63 1.26
C ASP A 30 -16.69 -4.75 2.23
N GLY A 31 -16.14 -3.60 2.61
CA GLY A 31 -16.80 -2.63 3.50
C GLY A 31 -16.55 -2.90 4.98
N ASP A 32 -15.62 -3.80 5.29
CA ASP A 32 -15.22 -4.12 6.65
C ASP A 32 -13.94 -3.38 7.03
N PHE A 33 -13.93 -2.83 8.25
CA PHE A 33 -12.74 -2.20 8.80
C PHE A 33 -12.11 -3.14 9.84
N PRO A 34 -10.81 -3.44 9.76
CA PRO A 34 -10.14 -4.34 10.69
C PRO A 34 -10.40 -3.93 12.14
N LYS A 35 -10.83 -4.88 12.98
CA LYS A 35 -11.11 -4.61 14.38
C LYS A 35 -9.80 -4.39 15.14
N GLN A 36 -9.80 -3.43 16.05
CA GLN A 36 -8.71 -3.29 16.99
C GLN A 36 -8.78 -4.46 17.97
N GLU A 37 -7.73 -5.27 18.05
CA GLU A 37 -7.60 -6.28 19.10
C GLU A 37 -7.33 -5.56 20.44
N THR A 38 -8.38 -5.12 21.11
CA THR A 38 -8.28 -4.61 22.47
C THR A 38 -8.45 -5.78 23.44
N GLY A 39 -7.40 -6.17 24.15
CA GLY A 39 -7.42 -7.22 25.19
C GLY A 39 -8.27 -6.90 26.43
N TYR A 40 -9.10 -5.86 26.37
CA TYR A 40 -10.03 -5.47 27.42
C TYR A 40 -11.43 -5.28 26.83
N ALA A 41 -12.42 -5.91 27.46
CA ALA A 41 -13.83 -5.52 27.32
C ALA A 41 -13.99 -4.14 27.97
N ILE A 42 -13.86 -3.08 27.18
CA ILE A 42 -14.07 -1.73 27.70
C ILE A 42 -15.58 -1.51 27.86
N ASP A 43 -15.95 -1.15 29.10
CA ASP A 43 -17.28 -0.82 29.60
C ASP A 43 -18.16 0.00 28.64
N PRO A 44 -19.49 -0.21 28.68
CA PRO A 44 -20.42 0.31 27.70
C PRO A 44 -20.83 1.74 28.02
N GLU A 45 -19.94 2.74 27.91
CA GLU A 45 -20.40 4.13 28.08
C GLU A 45 -19.62 5.23 27.35
N VAL A 46 -18.88 4.90 26.30
CA VAL A 46 -18.44 5.94 25.35
C VAL A 46 -19.60 6.21 24.40
N LYS A 47 -20.36 7.29 24.67
CA LYS A 47 -21.39 7.83 23.75
C LYS A 47 -20.80 7.96 22.35
N SER A 48 -21.07 6.98 21.49
CA SER A 48 -20.61 7.04 20.12
C SER A 48 -21.33 8.22 19.47
N SER A 49 -20.57 9.21 19.00
CA SER A 49 -21.13 10.24 18.15
C SER A 49 -21.76 9.52 16.96
N ARG A 50 -23.08 9.60 16.80
CA ARG A 50 -23.78 9.05 15.62
C ARG A 50 -23.07 9.57 14.37
N SER A 51 -22.34 8.67 13.70
CA SER A 51 -21.80 8.96 12.39
C SER A 51 -22.97 9.12 11.43
N SER A 52 -22.93 10.15 10.58
CA SER A 52 -23.89 10.29 9.48
C SER A 52 -23.59 9.31 8.33
N LYS A 53 -22.42 8.68 8.33
CA LYS A 53 -21.99 7.68 7.35
C LYS A 53 -22.33 6.28 7.82
N ALA A 54 -22.74 5.43 6.88
CA ALA A 54 -22.83 3.98 7.10
C ALA A 54 -21.44 3.39 7.39
N ALA A 55 -21.40 2.29 8.14
CA ALA A 55 -20.15 1.68 8.61
C ALA A 55 -19.19 1.30 7.46
N PHE A 56 -19.75 0.87 6.31
CA PHE A 56 -18.99 0.45 5.14
C PHE A 56 -18.38 1.61 4.33
N GLU A 57 -18.87 2.84 4.48
CA GLU A 57 -18.46 3.93 3.59
C GLU A 57 -16.98 4.27 3.74
N THR A 58 -16.49 4.27 4.99
CA THR A 58 -15.10 4.64 5.27
C THR A 58 -14.09 3.60 4.75
N PRO A 59 -14.24 2.29 5.01
CA PRO A 59 -13.35 1.27 4.43
C PRO A 59 -13.38 1.29 2.88
N VAL A 60 -14.56 1.44 2.26
CA VAL A 60 -14.67 1.54 0.80
C VAL A 60 -13.98 2.80 0.26
N GLN A 61 -14.10 3.95 0.95
CA GLN A 61 -13.38 5.17 0.56
C GLN A 61 -11.86 5.02 0.63
N ILE A 62 -11.36 4.32 1.66
CA ILE A 62 -9.93 4.07 1.84
C ILE A 62 -9.40 3.12 0.76
N SER A 63 -10.10 2.02 0.47
CA SER A 63 -9.70 1.09 -0.59
C SER A 63 -9.70 1.75 -1.96
N ALA A 64 -10.74 2.52 -2.30
CA ALA A 64 -10.82 3.27 -3.55
C ALA A 64 -9.67 4.29 -3.71
N GLU A 65 -9.25 4.95 -2.63
CA GLU A 65 -8.10 5.86 -2.66
C GLU A 65 -6.78 5.12 -2.89
N LEU A 66 -6.59 3.92 -2.34
CA LEU A 66 -5.44 3.07 -2.64
C LEU A 66 -5.45 2.61 -4.10
N GLU A 67 -6.60 2.17 -4.63
CA GLU A 67 -6.74 1.76 -6.03
C GLU A 67 -6.38 2.91 -6.98
N ARG A 68 -6.89 4.11 -6.73
CA ARG A 68 -6.55 5.32 -7.51
C ARG A 68 -5.05 5.64 -7.47
N ARG A 69 -4.38 5.43 -6.33
CA ARG A 69 -2.92 5.56 -6.21
C ARG A 69 -2.20 4.49 -7.02
N ALA A 70 -2.65 3.24 -6.95
CA ALA A 70 -2.09 2.13 -7.68
C ALA A 70 -2.22 2.32 -9.21
N GLU A 71 -3.37 2.80 -9.70
CA GLU A 71 -3.60 3.12 -11.11
C GLU A 71 -2.58 4.13 -11.66
N SER A 72 -2.23 5.15 -10.87
CA SER A 72 -1.25 6.17 -11.29
C SER A 72 0.17 5.63 -11.48
N VAL A 73 0.49 4.50 -10.84
CA VAL A 73 1.78 3.79 -10.90
C VAL A 73 1.73 2.65 -11.93
N GLY A 74 0.56 2.03 -12.09
CA GLY A 74 0.31 0.89 -12.97
C GLY A 74 0.90 -0.42 -12.42
N PRO A 75 1.29 -1.38 -13.29
CA PRO A 75 1.84 -2.69 -12.92
C PRO A 75 2.82 -2.78 -11.74
N ASP A 76 3.67 -1.79 -11.51
CA ASP A 76 4.61 -1.80 -10.38
C ASP A 76 3.87 -1.71 -9.03
N ALA A 77 2.70 -1.07 -8.98
CA ALA A 77 1.84 -1.08 -7.81
C ALA A 77 1.23 -2.46 -7.55
N LEU A 78 0.87 -3.22 -8.58
CA LEU A 78 0.42 -4.61 -8.41
C LEU A 78 1.51 -5.46 -7.74
N MET A 79 2.77 -5.30 -8.17
CA MET A 79 3.91 -5.98 -7.54
C MET A 79 4.04 -5.60 -6.06
N ALA A 80 3.87 -4.32 -5.71
CA ALA A 80 3.90 -3.85 -4.33
C ALA A 80 2.74 -4.42 -3.50
N VAL A 81 1.53 -4.44 -4.05
CA VAL A 81 0.34 -5.02 -3.40
C VAL A 81 0.51 -6.52 -3.19
N LEU A 82 1.01 -7.28 -4.16
CA LEU A 82 1.30 -8.70 -3.99
C LEU A 82 2.36 -8.96 -2.91
N ASN A 83 3.40 -8.11 -2.86
CA ASN A 83 4.46 -8.23 -1.87
C ASN A 83 3.98 -7.92 -0.44
N ARG A 84 3.25 -6.81 -0.25
CA ARG A 84 2.86 -6.30 1.06
C ARG A 84 1.51 -6.82 1.53
N GLY A 85 0.58 -7.01 0.62
CA GLY A 85 -0.77 -7.49 0.90
C GLY A 85 -0.89 -9.01 0.97
N TYR A 86 -0.15 -9.73 0.12
CA TYR A 86 -0.33 -11.17 -0.05
C TYR A 86 0.94 -11.99 0.29
N GLY A 87 1.98 -11.35 0.81
CA GLY A 87 3.20 -12.03 1.28
C GLY A 87 4.08 -12.64 0.20
N PHE A 88 3.89 -12.29 -1.08
CA PHE A 88 4.74 -12.80 -2.15
C PHE A 88 6.17 -12.30 -1.96
N THR A 89 7.15 -13.20 -1.99
CA THR A 89 8.57 -12.82 -1.88
C THR A 89 9.05 -12.09 -3.14
N ILE A 90 10.10 -11.27 -3.02
CA ILE A 90 10.71 -10.61 -4.17
C ILE A 90 11.17 -11.62 -5.23
N GLY A 91 11.76 -12.75 -4.84
CA GLY A 91 12.17 -13.80 -5.77
C GLY A 91 10.99 -14.40 -6.56
N SER A 92 9.85 -14.64 -5.91
CA SER A 92 8.64 -15.11 -6.59
C SER A 92 8.09 -14.07 -7.56
N LEU A 93 8.09 -12.79 -7.17
CA LEU A 93 7.65 -11.69 -8.02
C LEU A 93 8.59 -11.47 -9.21
N ALA A 94 9.90 -11.55 -8.99
CA ALA A 94 10.91 -11.45 -10.04
C ALA A 94 10.67 -12.49 -11.14
N LYS A 95 10.41 -13.75 -10.75
CA LYS A 95 10.04 -14.83 -11.69
C LYS A 95 8.71 -14.52 -12.40
N TYR A 96 7.67 -14.14 -11.66
CA TYR A 96 6.34 -13.89 -12.23
C TYR A 96 6.33 -12.72 -13.24
N PHE A 97 7.08 -11.66 -12.95
CA PHE A 97 7.17 -10.47 -13.79
C PHE A 97 8.33 -10.53 -14.81
N ASN A 98 9.08 -11.64 -14.86
CA ASN A 98 10.27 -11.82 -15.70
C ASN A 98 11.30 -10.70 -15.53
N LEU A 99 11.73 -10.48 -14.28
CA LEU A 99 12.71 -9.47 -13.88
C LEU A 99 13.83 -10.11 -13.07
N GLU A 100 14.96 -9.42 -12.98
CA GLU A 100 15.97 -9.70 -11.96
C GLU A 100 15.44 -9.31 -10.57
N GLU A 101 15.86 -10.03 -9.52
CA GLU A 101 15.35 -9.83 -8.15
C GLU A 101 15.60 -8.43 -7.61
N ASN A 102 16.79 -7.89 -7.87
CA ASN A 102 17.18 -6.54 -7.49
C ASN A 102 16.30 -5.48 -8.19
N VAL A 103 15.97 -5.67 -9.47
CA VAL A 103 15.06 -4.80 -10.23
C VAL A 103 13.64 -4.90 -9.67
N ALA A 104 13.16 -6.09 -9.35
CA ALA A 104 11.85 -6.29 -8.73
C ALA A 104 11.76 -5.60 -7.35
N ALA A 105 12.78 -5.76 -6.50
CA ALA A 105 12.87 -5.07 -5.22
C ALA A 105 12.83 -3.54 -5.37
N TRP A 106 13.59 -3.00 -6.31
CA TRP A 106 13.62 -1.57 -6.59
C TRP A 106 12.25 -1.07 -7.05
N ARG A 107 11.64 -1.73 -8.05
CA ARG A 107 10.34 -1.33 -8.60
C ARG A 107 9.24 -1.34 -7.54
N CYS A 108 9.22 -2.38 -6.70
CA CYS A 108 8.32 -2.48 -5.55
C CYS A 108 8.50 -1.28 -4.58
N ASN A 109 9.74 -0.98 -4.19
CA ASN A 109 10.04 0.16 -3.31
C ASN A 109 9.69 1.52 -3.93
N MET A 110 9.93 1.70 -5.23
CA MET A 110 9.55 2.94 -5.94
C MET A 110 8.05 3.10 -6.04
N ALA A 111 7.30 2.02 -6.34
CA ALA A 111 5.85 2.04 -6.36
C ALA A 111 5.28 2.52 -5.01
N ILE A 112 5.75 1.94 -3.90
CA ILE A 112 5.39 2.35 -2.54
C ILE A 112 5.68 3.84 -2.33
N ARG A 113 6.89 4.31 -2.66
CA ARG A 113 7.29 5.72 -2.50
C ARG A 113 6.38 6.69 -3.26
N TYR A 114 5.96 6.33 -4.47
CA TYR A 114 5.09 7.16 -5.29
C TYR A 114 3.64 7.16 -4.80
N MET A 115 3.17 6.06 -4.23
CA MET A 115 1.84 5.98 -3.64
C MET A 115 1.73 6.73 -2.30
N ILE A 116 2.83 7.11 -1.66
CA ILE A 116 2.82 7.90 -0.41
C ILE A 116 2.51 9.39 -0.67
N GLY A 117 1.70 9.96 0.22
CA GLY A 117 1.45 11.39 0.32
C GLY A 117 0.79 11.95 -0.93
N ARG A 118 1.29 13.08 -1.45
CA ARG A 118 0.80 13.71 -2.69
C ARG A 118 1.61 13.34 -3.94
N ASN A 119 2.61 12.45 -3.81
CA ASN A 119 3.54 12.15 -4.90
C ASN A 119 2.81 11.66 -6.16
N PHE A 120 1.84 10.76 -5.98
CA PHE A 120 0.99 10.24 -7.06
C PHE A 120 0.12 11.29 -7.80
N LYS A 121 -0.12 12.47 -7.20
CA LYS A 121 -0.87 13.57 -7.85
C LYS A 121 0.06 14.55 -8.58
N VAL A 122 1.24 14.79 -8.01
CA VAL A 122 2.16 15.85 -8.45
C VAL A 122 3.20 15.33 -9.44
N SER A 123 3.63 14.08 -9.27
CA SER A 123 4.67 13.47 -10.08
C SER A 123 4.08 12.41 -10.99
N LYS A 124 4.43 12.47 -12.28
CA LYS A 124 4.14 11.38 -13.22
C LYS A 124 5.08 10.23 -12.88
N TYR A 125 4.53 9.08 -12.49
CA TYR A 125 5.31 7.86 -12.38
C TYR A 125 5.88 7.50 -13.75
N ARG A 126 7.19 7.67 -13.93
CA ARG A 126 7.90 7.28 -15.14
C ARG A 126 8.60 5.97 -14.86
N ARG A 127 8.48 4.96 -15.72
CA ARG A 127 9.17 3.66 -15.53
C ARG A 127 10.63 3.65 -15.98
N ASP A 128 11.15 4.79 -16.40
CA ASP A 128 12.56 4.98 -16.76
C ASP A 128 13.50 4.79 -15.55
N HIS A 129 13.00 4.78 -14.31
CA HIS A 129 13.80 4.43 -13.13
C HIS A 129 14.43 3.04 -13.21
N VAL A 130 13.90 2.11 -14.01
CA VAL A 130 14.54 0.81 -14.24
C VAL A 130 15.81 0.95 -15.07
N ALA A 131 15.80 1.82 -16.09
CA ALA A 131 16.99 2.15 -16.87
C ALA A 131 18.01 2.86 -15.98
N ASN A 132 17.58 3.88 -15.23
CA ASN A 132 18.45 4.60 -14.29
C ASN A 132 19.05 3.67 -13.21
N TYR A 133 18.29 2.66 -12.75
CA TYR A 133 18.81 1.68 -11.80
C TYR A 133 19.92 0.83 -12.41
N ARG A 134 19.71 0.33 -13.63
CA ARG A 134 20.69 -0.46 -14.38
C ARG A 134 21.92 0.35 -14.76
N ASP A 135 21.78 1.64 -15.01
CA ASP A 135 22.92 2.52 -15.29
C ASP A 135 23.73 2.80 -14.01
N ALA A 136 23.06 2.96 -12.87
CA ALA A 136 23.71 3.24 -11.58
C ALA A 136 24.30 2.00 -10.89
N HIS A 137 23.81 0.80 -11.21
CA HIS A 137 24.21 -0.47 -10.57
C HIS A 137 24.55 -1.54 -11.61
N GLY A 138 24.84 -1.11 -12.84
CA GLY A 138 25.34 -1.98 -13.90
C GLY A 138 26.66 -2.62 -13.47
N PRO A 139 27.08 -3.71 -14.13
CA PRO A 139 28.31 -4.37 -13.76
C PRO A 139 29.44 -3.35 -13.77
N SER A 140 30.14 -3.20 -12.64
CA SER A 140 31.47 -2.59 -12.65
C SER A 140 32.24 -3.28 -13.77
N SER A 141 32.60 -2.51 -14.79
CA SER A 141 33.56 -2.98 -15.78
C SER A 141 34.86 -3.28 -15.03
N GLU A 142 35.22 -4.56 -15.05
CA GLU A 142 36.46 -5.22 -14.59
C GLU A 142 36.53 -5.68 -13.12
#